data_AF-A0A970EIH9-F1
#
_entry.id   AF-A0A970EIH9-F1
#
_cell.length_a   1.000
_cell.length_b   1.000
_cell.length_c   1.000
_cell.angle_alpha   90.00
_cell.angle_beta   90.00
_cell.angle_gamma   90.00
#
_symmetry.space_group_name_H-M   'P 1'
#
loop_
_entity.id
_entity.type
_entity.pdbx_description
1 polymer ?
#
loop_
_entity_poly.entity_id
_entity_poly.type
_entity_poly.pdbx_seq_one_letter_code
_entity_poly.pdbx_strand_id
1 'polypeptide(L)'
;MKKALAQVLVFLLVFSVLPAAYADEVLTFSHEGGLYENSFYLELSTNIQGARIYYTLDGSDPTVYSISYTAPIEIKKIEPMSGDVKSTITNGANVGARPYFSGTVVRAKVFDQNGNALTKTITNTYFVADDIFNMFKMPILNLTFEPSDFIGPKGMYTNPYTEYTPQCFMEYYEADGTLGFKHSAEVKISGHASKGARKKSLRLNFTKGKYENDKKLLGYDLFPEAKKNYYDDSKVEEHAKITFRVSDWENSTIRESLTEKISDVLRPDTMSTVSTAVFINGEFWGVYEMREQFDNNFVATHYDGISKSDVVQLDFDWDTANSGYPSDHPLYRVSYSEGPDGEEEKYYNEFMELYNLITGGTIHTAESYNRLKQMVDIDNLIDYIIIYNFFDNIDWPGNNIKMWKTTNEYDESAPYGKDGRWRFIIHDFDIAYSNIYQNTFDYFSTSPSNTDARRPRWAINMITSLFNNEEFRNQFAARYFTYLNTTFQSQRT
;
A
#
# COMPACT_ATOMS: atom_id res chain seq x y z
N MET A 1 -32.62 46.66 -10.49
CA MET A 1 -32.49 47.68 -11.56
C MET A 1 -31.37 48.63 -11.16
N LYS A 2 -30.29 48.92 -11.90
CA LYS A 2 -29.83 48.64 -13.26
C LYS A 2 -28.29 48.79 -13.25
N LYS A 3 -27.61 47.84 -13.91
CA LYS A 3 -26.38 47.93 -14.76
C LYS A 3 -25.09 48.48 -14.12
N ALA A 4 -23.98 47.71 -13.98
CA ALA A 4 -23.16 46.96 -14.94
C ALA A 4 -22.05 47.80 -15.64
N LEU A 5 -20.95 47.09 -15.95
CA LEU A 5 -19.65 47.47 -16.55
C LEU A 5 -18.61 48.08 -15.60
N ALA A 6 -17.32 47.74 -15.65
CA ALA A 6 -16.59 46.69 -16.36
C ALA A 6 -15.14 46.69 -15.84
N GLN A 7 -14.50 45.52 -15.86
CA GLN A 7 -13.15 45.25 -16.37
C GLN A 7 -12.42 44.22 -15.50
N VAL A 8 -12.28 43.06 -16.14
CA VAL A 8 -11.44 41.93 -15.78
C VAL A 8 -9.99 42.41 -15.78
N LEU A 9 -9.34 42.38 -14.61
CA LEU A 9 -7.89 42.37 -14.50
C LEU A 9 -7.47 40.93 -14.22
N VAL A 10 -7.09 40.22 -15.28
CA VAL A 10 -6.32 38.97 -15.16
C VAL A 10 -4.95 39.37 -14.63
N PHE A 11 -4.70 39.15 -13.35
CA PHE A 11 -3.34 39.16 -12.81
C PHE A 11 -2.63 37.90 -13.30
N LEU A 12 -1.87 38.04 -14.38
CA LEU A 12 -0.78 37.14 -14.72
C LEU A 12 0.29 37.29 -13.64
N LEU A 13 0.18 36.49 -12.58
CA LEU A 13 1.29 36.23 -11.66
C LEU A 13 2.26 35.31 -12.38
N VAL A 14 3.14 35.91 -13.18
CA VAL A 14 4.40 35.28 -13.58
C VAL A 14 5.19 35.14 -12.28
N PHE A 15 5.16 33.96 -11.67
CA PHE A 15 6.19 33.59 -10.70
C PHE A 15 7.51 33.56 -11.47
N SER A 16 8.25 34.66 -11.42
CA SER A 16 9.69 34.62 -11.62
C SER A 16 10.24 33.80 -10.46
N VAL A 17 10.37 32.48 -10.67
CA VAL A 17 11.17 31.62 -9.81
C VAL A 17 12.59 32.16 -9.91
N LEU A 18 12.98 32.97 -8.91
CA LEU A 18 14.39 33.19 -8.65
C LEU A 18 14.98 31.80 -8.42
N PRO A 19 16.07 31.40 -9.12
CA PRO A 19 16.70 30.13 -8.81
C PRO A 19 17.12 30.21 -7.35
N ALA A 20 16.59 29.31 -6.53
CA ALA A 20 17.22 28.98 -5.27
C ALA A 20 18.69 28.72 -5.59
N ALA A 21 19.62 29.35 -4.87
CA ALA A 21 21.04 29.05 -5.02
C ALA A 21 21.22 27.57 -4.68
N TYR A 22 21.26 26.72 -5.71
CA TYR A 22 21.60 25.31 -5.55
C TYR A 22 22.99 25.29 -4.92
N ALA A 23 23.13 24.60 -3.79
CA ALA A 23 24.46 24.19 -3.37
C ALA A 23 25.08 23.44 -4.55
N ASP A 24 26.27 23.83 -5.02
CA ASP A 24 26.92 23.17 -6.16
C ASP A 24 26.97 21.66 -5.90
N GLU A 25 26.22 20.89 -6.68
CA GLU A 25 26.16 19.45 -6.53
C GLU A 25 27.55 18.86 -6.74
N VAL A 26 27.98 17.99 -5.80
CA VAL A 26 29.31 17.37 -5.86
C VAL A 26 29.45 16.44 -7.06
N LEU A 27 28.35 15.84 -7.51
CA LEU A 27 28.28 14.96 -8.68
C LEU A 27 27.06 15.37 -9.49
N THR A 28 27.27 15.71 -10.75
CA THR A 28 26.22 16.18 -11.66
C THR A 28 26.10 15.27 -12.86
N PHE A 29 24.86 14.93 -13.19
CA PHE A 29 24.49 14.23 -14.42
C PHE A 29 24.02 15.28 -15.44
N SER A 30 24.46 15.18 -16.68
CA SER A 30 24.05 16.12 -17.75
C SER A 30 22.57 16.04 -18.13
N HIS A 31 21.89 14.96 -17.76
CA HIS A 31 20.47 14.73 -18.02
C HIS A 31 19.81 14.17 -16.76
N GLU A 32 18.57 14.57 -16.51
CA GLU A 32 17.75 14.00 -15.44
C GLU A 32 17.31 12.57 -15.75
N GLY A 33 17.07 11.76 -14.72
CA GLY A 33 16.37 10.48 -14.91
C GLY A 33 14.97 10.71 -15.50
N GLY A 34 14.48 9.78 -16.32
CA GLY A 34 13.15 9.87 -16.90
C GLY A 34 13.00 9.24 -18.28
N LEU A 35 11.99 9.73 -19.01
CA LEU A 35 11.54 9.20 -20.28
C LEU A 35 12.11 10.03 -21.45
N TYR A 36 12.60 9.34 -22.48
CA TYR A 36 13.24 9.95 -23.65
C TYR A 36 12.84 9.23 -24.94
N GLU A 37 12.58 9.98 -26.00
CA GLU A 37 12.28 9.40 -27.32
C GLU A 37 13.54 9.07 -28.13
N ASN A 38 14.66 9.75 -27.85
CA ASN A 38 15.89 9.67 -28.63
C ASN A 38 17.07 9.27 -27.75
N SER A 39 18.04 8.57 -28.34
CA SER A 39 19.32 8.28 -27.68
C SER A 39 20.17 9.53 -27.50
N PHE A 40 21.01 9.55 -26.47
CA PHE A 40 21.92 10.66 -26.17
C PHE A 40 23.17 10.17 -25.44
N TYR A 41 24.15 11.05 -25.26
CA TYR A 41 25.34 10.79 -24.46
C TYR A 41 25.20 11.46 -23.09
N LEU A 42 25.19 10.65 -22.03
CA LEU A 42 25.14 11.09 -20.65
C LEU A 42 26.56 11.40 -20.17
N GLU A 43 26.80 12.67 -19.89
CA GLU A 43 28.01 13.13 -19.21
C GLU A 43 27.83 13.18 -17.69
N LEU A 44 28.86 12.76 -16.95
CA LEU A 44 28.98 12.88 -15.50
C LEU A 44 30.12 13.86 -15.17
N SER A 45 29.94 14.69 -14.15
CA SER A 45 30.98 15.64 -13.70
C SER A 45 31.00 15.81 -12.19
N THR A 46 32.15 16.26 -11.66
CA THR A 46 32.32 16.57 -10.23
C THR A 46 33.13 17.85 -10.09
N ASN A 47 32.77 18.69 -9.12
CA ASN A 47 33.51 19.91 -8.79
C ASN A 47 34.69 19.67 -7.84
N ILE A 48 34.89 18.44 -7.34
CA ILE A 48 35.99 18.12 -6.42
C ILE A 48 37.26 17.82 -7.21
N GLN A 49 38.23 18.74 -7.12
CA GLN A 49 39.52 18.59 -7.78
C GLN A 49 40.26 17.32 -7.32
N GLY A 50 40.70 16.52 -8.29
CA GLY A 50 41.48 15.30 -8.03
C GLY A 50 40.66 14.09 -7.58
N ALA A 51 39.34 14.23 -7.46
CA ALA A 51 38.43 13.11 -7.23
C ALA A 51 38.14 12.33 -8.54
N ARG A 52 37.60 11.13 -8.39
CA ARG A 52 37.20 10.26 -9.51
C ARG A 52 35.75 9.83 -9.36
N ILE A 53 35.05 9.76 -10.49
CA ILE A 53 33.68 9.23 -10.56
C ILE A 53 33.76 7.77 -10.98
N TYR A 54 33.07 6.91 -10.24
CA TYR A 54 32.85 5.52 -10.59
C TYR A 54 31.36 5.24 -10.72
N TYR A 55 30.98 4.41 -11.70
CA TYR A 55 29.58 4.11 -11.99
C TYR A 55 29.34 2.63 -12.30
N THR A 56 28.07 2.24 -12.21
CA THR A 56 27.55 0.91 -12.53
C THR A 56 26.29 1.03 -13.38
N LEU A 57 26.01 -0.01 -14.16
CA LEU A 57 24.85 -0.10 -15.06
C LEU A 57 23.93 -1.29 -14.75
N ASP A 58 24.28 -2.09 -13.74
CA ASP A 58 23.62 -3.35 -13.37
C ASP A 58 22.80 -3.24 -12.07
N GLY A 59 22.68 -2.03 -11.53
CA GLY A 59 22.03 -1.76 -10.25
C GLY A 59 22.93 -1.93 -9.02
N SER A 60 24.15 -2.46 -9.14
CA SER A 60 25.07 -2.61 -7.98
C SER A 60 25.57 -1.25 -7.48
N ASP A 61 25.92 -1.15 -6.20
CA ASP A 61 26.48 0.10 -5.66
C ASP A 61 27.90 0.37 -6.19
N PRO A 62 28.19 1.58 -6.70
CA PRO A 62 29.53 1.89 -7.19
C PRO A 62 30.58 1.84 -6.09
N THR A 63 31.71 1.22 -6.41
CA THR A 63 32.95 1.13 -5.63
C THR A 63 34.13 1.62 -6.47
N VAL A 64 35.31 1.73 -5.87
CA VAL A 64 36.56 2.02 -6.61
C VAL A 64 36.95 0.93 -7.63
N TYR A 65 36.30 -0.24 -7.58
CA TYR A 65 36.50 -1.33 -8.53
C TYR A 65 35.44 -1.35 -9.66
N SER A 66 34.46 -0.45 -9.61
CA SER A 66 33.46 -0.27 -10.66
C SER A 66 34.04 0.47 -11.87
N ILE A 67 33.20 0.83 -12.85
CA ILE A 67 33.67 1.48 -14.07
C ILE A 67 34.10 2.91 -13.75
N SER A 68 35.37 3.23 -13.96
CA SER A 68 35.85 4.62 -13.86
C SER A 68 35.28 5.43 -15.02
N TYR A 69 34.61 6.54 -14.72
CA TYR A 69 34.07 7.42 -15.75
C TYR A 69 35.21 8.18 -16.46
N THR A 70 35.36 7.96 -17.76
CA THR A 70 36.39 8.59 -18.61
C THR A 70 35.85 9.13 -19.93
N ALA A 71 34.62 8.76 -20.30
CA ALA A 71 33.93 9.21 -21.51
C ALA A 71 32.41 9.18 -21.27
N PRO A 72 31.62 9.97 -22.02
CA PRO A 72 30.16 9.97 -21.92
C PRO A 72 29.55 8.58 -22.13
N ILE A 73 28.47 8.28 -21.41
CA ILE A 73 27.74 7.00 -21.45
C ILE A 73 26.65 7.11 -22.52
N GLU A 74 26.64 6.22 -23.52
CA GLU A 74 25.56 6.18 -24.50
C GLU A 74 24.27 5.63 -23.86
N ILE A 75 23.25 6.48 -23.75
CA ILE A 75 21.91 6.11 -23.33
C ILE A 75 21.06 5.95 -24.58
N LYS A 76 20.49 4.76 -24.78
CA LYS A 76 19.73 4.41 -25.98
C LYS A 76 18.63 3.43 -25.68
N LYS A 77 17.71 3.28 -26.63
CA LYS A 77 16.68 2.25 -26.61
C LYS A 77 17.32 0.87 -26.47
N ILE A 78 16.87 0.11 -25.48
CA ILE A 78 17.28 -1.28 -25.28
C ILE A 78 16.33 -2.13 -26.12
N GLU A 79 16.81 -2.61 -27.25
CA GLU A 79 16.02 -3.51 -28.09
C GLU A 79 15.74 -4.82 -27.33
N PRO A 80 14.49 -5.33 -27.36
CA PRO A 80 14.18 -6.63 -26.78
C PRO A 80 15.08 -7.68 -27.43
N MET A 81 15.96 -8.31 -26.65
CA MET A 81 16.86 -9.32 -27.20
C MET A 81 16.04 -10.47 -27.78
N SER A 82 16.19 -10.74 -29.08
CA SER A 82 15.57 -11.89 -29.76
C SER A 82 16.32 -13.17 -29.38
N GLY A 83 16.00 -13.75 -28.22
CA GLY A 83 16.56 -15.01 -27.73
C GLY A 83 16.26 -15.24 -26.26
N ASP A 84 16.32 -16.50 -25.79
CA ASP A 84 16.21 -16.85 -24.37
C ASP A 84 17.43 -16.29 -23.62
N VAL A 85 17.35 -15.01 -23.22
CA VAL A 85 18.34 -14.37 -22.39
C VAL A 85 18.02 -14.69 -20.95
N LYS A 86 19.01 -15.26 -20.25
CA LYS A 86 19.07 -15.19 -18.78
C LYS A 86 18.95 -13.71 -18.43
N SER A 87 17.80 -13.29 -17.90
CA SER A 87 17.70 -11.98 -17.27
C SER A 87 18.93 -11.80 -16.38
N THR A 88 19.53 -10.61 -16.41
CA THR A 88 20.61 -10.21 -15.50
C THR A 88 20.26 -10.47 -14.03
N ILE A 89 18.96 -10.67 -13.77
CA ILE A 89 18.31 -10.91 -12.49
C ILE A 89 17.96 -12.40 -12.26
N THR A 90 18.40 -13.36 -13.09
CA THR A 90 18.03 -14.79 -12.93
C THR A 90 19.20 -15.77 -12.91
N ASN A 91 19.61 -16.17 -11.71
CA ASN A 91 20.24 -17.47 -11.48
C ASN A 91 19.21 -18.38 -10.81
N GLY A 92 18.42 -19.11 -11.59
CA GLY A 92 17.73 -20.32 -11.14
C GLY A 92 16.20 -20.25 -10.96
N ALA A 93 15.57 -19.09 -11.03
CA ALA A 93 14.13 -19.01 -11.27
C ALA A 93 13.92 -18.92 -12.79
N ASN A 94 13.22 -19.89 -13.39
CA ASN A 94 12.65 -19.72 -14.73
C ASN A 94 11.58 -18.62 -14.66
N VAL A 95 12.01 -17.37 -14.56
CA VAL A 95 11.16 -16.21 -14.78
C VAL A 95 11.08 -16.08 -16.29
N GLY A 96 10.06 -16.70 -16.89
CA GLY A 96 9.75 -16.53 -18.32
C GLY A 96 9.28 -15.12 -18.67
N ALA A 97 9.64 -14.11 -17.88
CA ALA A 97 9.36 -12.71 -18.17
C ALA A 97 10.47 -12.19 -19.07
N ARG A 98 10.14 -12.08 -20.36
CA ARG A 98 10.94 -11.32 -21.32
C ARG A 98 10.74 -9.85 -20.97
N PRO A 99 11.77 -9.05 -20.65
CA PRO A 99 11.55 -7.61 -20.55
C PRO A 99 11.17 -7.12 -21.95
N TYR A 100 9.88 -6.86 -22.16
CA TYR A 100 9.38 -6.22 -23.37
C TYR A 100 9.91 -4.78 -23.50
N PHE A 101 10.36 -4.21 -22.38
CA PHE A 101 10.91 -2.87 -22.28
C PHE A 101 11.85 -2.80 -21.06
N SER A 102 13.00 -2.13 -21.23
CA SER A 102 13.94 -1.86 -20.15
C SER A 102 14.50 -0.43 -20.25
N GLY A 103 14.76 0.17 -19.10
CA GLY A 103 15.55 1.38 -18.95
C GLY A 103 17.02 1.09 -18.62
N THR A 104 17.87 2.08 -18.81
CA THR A 104 19.27 2.06 -18.37
C THR A 104 19.35 2.69 -16.99
N VAL A 105 19.69 1.91 -15.95
CA VAL A 105 19.98 2.44 -14.61
C VAL A 105 21.44 2.86 -14.55
N VAL A 106 21.72 4.11 -14.20
CA VAL A 106 23.08 4.59 -13.97
C VAL A 106 23.21 5.00 -12.51
N ARG A 107 24.06 4.29 -11.77
CA ARG A 107 24.41 4.64 -10.39
C ARG A 107 25.84 5.15 -10.38
N ALA A 108 26.09 6.30 -9.76
CA ALA A 108 27.42 6.89 -9.71
C ALA A 108 27.78 7.43 -8.32
N LYS A 109 29.08 7.47 -8.04
CA LYS A 109 29.65 7.94 -6.78
C LYS A 109 31.03 8.56 -7.00
N VAL A 110 31.34 9.60 -6.23
CA VAL A 110 32.64 10.28 -6.26
C VAL A 110 33.54 9.71 -5.16
N PHE A 111 34.80 9.49 -5.48
CA PHE A 111 35.82 9.00 -4.55
C PHE A 111 37.05 9.91 -4.54
N ASP A 112 37.67 10.07 -3.38
CA ASP A 112 38.97 10.73 -3.26
C ASP A 112 40.12 9.83 -3.78
N GLN A 113 41.34 10.36 -3.75
CA GLN A 113 42.54 9.63 -4.20
C GLN A 113 42.90 8.43 -3.32
N ASN A 114 42.37 8.37 -2.09
CA ASN A 114 42.58 7.27 -1.15
C ASN A 114 41.48 6.20 -1.27
N GLY A 115 40.47 6.41 -2.13
CA GLY A 115 39.35 5.50 -2.33
C GLY A 115 38.21 5.68 -1.32
N ASN A 116 38.16 6.79 -0.58
CA ASN A 116 37.02 7.10 0.28
C ASN A 116 35.88 7.71 -0.54
N ALA A 117 34.65 7.26 -0.29
CA ALA A 117 33.46 7.83 -0.89
C ALA A 117 33.23 9.28 -0.40
N LEU A 118 33.09 10.21 -1.34
CA LEU A 118 32.79 11.63 -1.06
C LEU A 118 31.31 11.96 -1.21
N THR A 119 30.53 11.09 -1.86
CA THR A 119 29.07 11.23 -2.01
C THR A 119 28.35 9.95 -1.57
N LYS A 120 27.06 10.08 -1.26
CA LYS A 120 26.14 8.94 -1.38
C LYS A 120 26.08 8.48 -2.85
N THR A 121 25.56 7.28 -3.09
CA THR A 121 25.26 6.85 -4.46
C THR A 121 24.10 7.69 -5.01
N ILE A 122 24.33 8.35 -6.14
CA ILE A 122 23.26 9.02 -6.91
C ILE A 122 22.79 8.05 -8.00
N THR A 123 21.49 7.94 -8.21
CA THR A 123 20.88 6.98 -9.14
C THR A 123 19.89 7.68 -10.05
N ASN A 124 20.06 7.51 -11.37
CA ASN A 124 19.09 7.93 -12.38
C ASN A 124 18.79 6.76 -13.32
N THR A 125 17.52 6.57 -13.65
CA THR A 125 17.08 5.61 -14.65
C THR A 125 16.57 6.32 -15.89
N TYR A 126 17.01 5.84 -17.06
CA TYR A 126 16.68 6.42 -18.35
C TYR A 126 15.91 5.41 -19.19
N PHE A 127 14.65 5.73 -19.47
CA PHE A 127 13.76 4.93 -20.31
C PHE A 127 13.74 5.53 -21.71
N VAL A 128 14.20 4.77 -22.72
CA VAL A 128 14.26 5.25 -24.10
C VAL A 128 13.41 4.39 -25.01
N ALA A 129 12.38 4.96 -25.61
CA ALA A 129 11.52 4.31 -26.61
C ALA A 129 10.84 5.31 -27.52
N ASP A 130 10.50 4.84 -28.73
CA ASP A 130 9.61 5.57 -29.62
C ASP A 130 8.23 5.72 -28.95
N ASP A 131 7.66 6.93 -28.94
CA ASP A 131 6.33 7.23 -28.39
C ASP A 131 6.17 6.88 -26.90
N ILE A 132 7.25 6.96 -26.11
CA ILE A 132 7.30 6.49 -24.73
C ILE A 132 6.25 7.15 -23.82
N PHE A 133 5.91 8.42 -24.07
CA PHE A 133 4.91 9.16 -23.30
C PHE A 133 3.47 8.66 -23.52
N ASN A 134 3.21 7.89 -24.58
CA ASN A 134 1.92 7.24 -24.82
C ASN A 134 1.94 5.73 -24.48
N MET A 135 3.12 5.16 -24.24
CA MET A 135 3.31 3.75 -23.94
C MET A 135 2.74 3.38 -22.56
N PHE A 136 2.97 4.22 -21.54
CA PHE A 136 2.46 4.02 -20.18
C PHE A 136 1.39 5.06 -19.86
N LYS A 137 0.13 4.62 -19.72
CA LYS A 137 -0.99 5.48 -19.33
C LYS A 137 -1.22 5.50 -17.81
N MET A 138 -0.18 5.19 -17.07
CA MET A 138 -0.17 5.06 -15.62
C MET A 138 1.21 5.46 -15.12
N PRO A 139 1.34 5.83 -13.82
CA PRO A 139 2.63 6.14 -13.25
C PRO A 139 3.64 5.00 -13.39
N ILE A 140 4.92 5.36 -13.46
CA ILE A 140 6.05 4.44 -13.54
C ILE A 140 6.82 4.52 -12.23
N LEU A 141 7.09 3.36 -11.62
CA LEU A 141 7.99 3.25 -10.48
C LEU A 141 9.17 2.37 -10.83
N ASN A 142 10.39 2.92 -10.74
CA ASN A 142 11.61 2.12 -10.77
C ASN A 142 12.13 1.89 -9.34
N LEU A 143 12.40 0.63 -9.02
CA LEU A 143 13.06 0.21 -7.79
C LEU A 143 14.47 -0.29 -8.12
N THR A 144 15.49 0.42 -7.66
CA THR A 144 16.89 0.04 -7.85
C THR A 144 17.44 -0.63 -6.59
N PHE A 145 17.90 -1.87 -6.71
CA PHE A 145 18.49 -2.67 -5.65
C PHE A 145 19.93 -3.04 -5.98
N GLU A 146 20.73 -3.26 -4.94
CA GLU A 146 21.92 -4.11 -5.07
C GLU A 146 21.46 -5.51 -5.53
N PRO A 147 21.93 -6.02 -6.69
CA PRO A 147 21.43 -7.27 -7.24
C PRO A 147 21.52 -8.45 -6.26
N SER A 148 22.61 -8.57 -5.49
CA SER A 148 22.75 -9.66 -4.51
C SER A 148 21.66 -9.65 -3.43
N ASP A 149 21.15 -8.48 -3.09
CA ASP A 149 20.17 -8.27 -2.03
C ASP A 149 18.74 -8.57 -2.52
N PHE A 150 18.49 -8.47 -3.83
CA PHE A 150 17.20 -8.81 -4.40
C PHE A 150 17.11 -10.29 -4.81
N ILE A 151 18.03 -10.76 -5.65
CA ILE A 151 18.00 -12.10 -6.30
C ILE A 151 19.24 -12.94 -6.06
N GLY A 152 20.20 -12.46 -5.27
CA GLY A 152 21.36 -13.27 -4.89
C GLY A 152 20.97 -14.52 -4.09
N PRO A 153 21.94 -15.38 -3.73
CA PRO A 153 21.69 -16.57 -2.94
C PRO A 153 20.97 -16.31 -1.60
N LYS A 154 21.15 -15.11 -1.03
CA LYS A 154 20.46 -14.62 0.17
C LYS A 154 19.48 -13.48 -0.12
N GLY A 155 19.22 -13.20 -1.40
CA GLY A 155 18.38 -12.10 -1.81
C GLY A 155 16.93 -12.30 -1.37
N MET A 156 16.27 -11.19 -1.04
CA MET A 156 14.90 -11.17 -0.50
C MET A 156 13.90 -11.86 -1.45
N TYR A 157 14.02 -11.64 -2.76
CA TYR A 157 13.11 -12.23 -3.75
C TYR A 157 13.34 -13.73 -3.95
N THR A 158 14.61 -14.17 -3.89
CA THR A 158 15.01 -15.59 -3.94
C THR A 158 14.61 -16.33 -2.67
N ASN A 159 14.60 -15.66 -1.52
CA ASN A 159 14.31 -16.23 -0.21
C ASN A 159 13.11 -15.51 0.46
N PRO A 160 11.90 -15.62 -0.09
CA PRO A 160 10.74 -14.80 0.29
C PRO A 160 10.16 -15.12 1.68
N TYR A 161 10.65 -16.17 2.34
CA TYR A 161 10.26 -16.59 3.69
C TYR A 161 11.24 -16.11 4.77
N THR A 162 12.26 -15.34 4.40
CA THR A 162 13.21 -14.74 5.35
C THR A 162 12.75 -13.36 5.82
N GLU A 163 13.29 -12.93 6.95
CA GLU A 163 13.07 -11.58 7.50
C GLU A 163 14.04 -10.54 6.92
N TYR A 164 14.73 -10.84 5.82
CA TYR A 164 15.69 -9.94 5.22
C TYR A 164 15.01 -8.77 4.50
N THR A 165 15.32 -7.54 4.90
CA THR A 165 14.73 -6.30 4.37
C THR A 165 15.80 -5.40 3.73
N PRO A 166 16.12 -5.61 2.44
CA PRO A 166 17.11 -4.78 1.76
C PRO A 166 16.60 -3.36 1.50
N GLN A 167 17.53 -2.42 1.28
CA GLN A 167 17.19 -1.07 0.85
C GLN A 167 17.22 -0.94 -0.68
N CYS A 168 16.22 -0.25 -1.23
CA CYS A 168 16.16 0.17 -2.61
C CYS A 168 16.18 1.70 -2.75
N PHE A 169 16.50 2.16 -3.94
CA PHE A 169 16.25 3.53 -4.38
C PHE A 169 15.05 3.57 -5.33
N MET A 170 14.12 4.47 -5.07
CA MET A 170 12.88 4.62 -5.82
C MET A 170 12.96 5.85 -6.71
N GLU A 171 12.50 5.72 -7.94
CA GLU A 171 12.21 6.84 -8.83
C GLU A 171 10.78 6.67 -9.34
N TYR A 172 9.90 7.60 -9.01
CA TYR A 172 8.50 7.60 -9.40
C TYR A 172 8.23 8.72 -10.39
N TYR A 173 7.61 8.37 -11.51
CA TYR A 173 7.22 9.27 -12.58
C TYR A 173 5.72 9.20 -12.76
N GLU A 174 5.07 10.37 -12.88
CA GLU A 174 3.66 10.45 -13.22
C GLU A 174 3.39 9.89 -14.62
N ALA A 175 2.12 9.65 -14.94
CA ALA A 175 1.72 9.10 -16.24
C ALA A 175 2.13 9.97 -17.44
N ASP A 176 2.37 11.27 -17.23
CA ASP A 176 2.87 12.19 -18.26
C ASP A 176 4.40 12.23 -18.36
N GLY A 177 5.10 11.43 -17.55
CA GLY A 177 6.56 11.36 -17.48
C GLY A 177 7.21 12.37 -16.54
N THR A 178 6.44 13.23 -15.87
CA THR A 178 6.96 14.16 -14.87
C THR A 178 7.55 13.38 -13.69
N LEU A 179 8.77 13.73 -13.27
CA LEU A 179 9.36 13.16 -12.06
C LEU A 179 8.55 13.61 -10.83
N GLY A 180 7.91 12.66 -10.15
CA GLY A 180 7.19 12.92 -8.92
C GLY A 180 8.13 12.96 -7.73
N PHE A 181 8.81 11.85 -7.44
CA PHE A 181 9.77 11.80 -6.35
C PHE A 181 10.91 10.80 -6.59
N LYS A 182 12.00 11.03 -5.86
CA LYS A 182 13.06 10.04 -5.63
C LYS A 182 13.18 9.80 -4.14
N HIS A 183 13.25 8.55 -3.69
CA HIS A 183 13.27 8.25 -2.26
C HIS A 183 13.94 6.89 -1.95
N SER A 184 14.57 6.78 -0.78
CA SER A 184 15.07 5.48 -0.28
C SER A 184 13.98 4.72 0.48
N ALA A 185 13.91 3.40 0.35
CA ALA A 185 12.99 2.59 1.14
C ALA A 185 13.61 1.23 1.49
N GLU A 186 13.22 0.69 2.65
CA GLU A 186 13.39 -0.73 2.94
C GLU A 186 12.26 -1.52 2.30
N VAL A 187 12.59 -2.67 1.73
CA VAL A 187 11.62 -3.50 1.02
C VAL A 187 11.46 -4.83 1.74
N LYS A 188 10.23 -5.32 1.83
CA LYS A 188 9.91 -6.69 2.25
C LYS A 188 8.94 -7.32 1.26
N ILE A 189 9.03 -8.65 1.08
CA ILE A 189 7.92 -9.39 0.45
C ILE A 189 6.70 -9.33 1.37
N SER A 190 5.56 -8.95 0.80
CA SER A 190 4.29 -8.75 1.53
C SER A 190 3.28 -9.85 1.20
N GLY A 191 2.46 -10.22 2.17
CA GLY A 191 1.41 -11.25 2.07
C GLY A 191 1.91 -12.67 2.30
N HIS A 192 0.98 -13.61 2.52
CA HIS A 192 1.28 -15.03 2.72
C HIS A 192 1.37 -15.78 1.38
N ALA A 193 0.23 -15.93 0.70
CA ALA A 193 0.12 -16.69 -0.55
C ALA A 193 1.01 -16.11 -1.67
N SER A 194 1.11 -14.78 -1.72
CA SER A 194 1.96 -14.04 -2.67
C SER A 194 3.44 -14.43 -2.59
N LYS A 195 3.97 -14.88 -1.43
CA LYS A 195 5.37 -15.33 -1.30
C LYS A 195 5.67 -16.52 -2.21
N GLY A 196 4.68 -17.39 -2.43
CA GLY A 196 4.78 -18.54 -3.33
C GLY A 196 4.59 -18.17 -4.81
N ALA A 197 4.05 -16.99 -5.12
CA ALA A 197 3.75 -16.56 -6.49
C ALA A 197 5.02 -16.17 -7.26
N ARG A 198 4.96 -16.27 -8.59
CA ARG A 198 6.06 -15.83 -9.48
C ARG A 198 6.31 -14.35 -9.37
N LYS A 199 5.24 -13.55 -9.36
CA LYS A 199 5.22 -12.11 -9.12
C LYS A 199 4.76 -11.88 -7.68
N LYS A 200 5.63 -11.32 -6.85
CA LYS A 200 5.39 -11.15 -5.41
C LYS A 200 5.00 -9.71 -5.12
N SER A 201 4.10 -9.52 -4.15
CA SER A 201 3.80 -8.21 -3.59
C SER A 201 5.00 -7.67 -2.80
N LEU A 202 5.25 -6.37 -2.89
CA LEU A 202 6.36 -5.68 -2.24
C LEU A 202 5.81 -4.64 -1.28
N ARG A 203 6.23 -4.65 -0.02
CA ARG A 203 5.96 -3.55 0.92
C ARG A 203 7.20 -2.69 1.03
N LEU A 204 7.04 -1.38 0.82
CA LEU A 204 8.07 -0.37 0.98
C LEU A 204 7.85 0.37 2.29
N ASN A 205 8.85 0.40 3.14
CA ASN A 205 8.88 1.17 4.37
C ASN A 205 9.86 2.32 4.19
N PHE A 206 9.38 3.55 4.36
CA PHE A 206 10.24 4.72 4.23
C PHE A 206 11.09 4.87 5.48
N THR A 207 12.40 4.74 5.32
CA THR A 207 13.36 4.78 6.42
C THR A 207 14.57 5.62 6.04
N LYS A 208 15.34 6.01 7.06
CA LYS A 208 16.66 6.60 6.85
C LYS A 208 17.63 5.52 6.37
N GLY A 209 18.46 5.83 5.39
CA GLY A 209 19.09 4.79 4.57
C GLY A 209 20.36 5.18 3.84
N LYS A 210 20.78 4.23 3.01
CA LYS A 210 22.05 4.17 2.27
C LYS A 210 22.11 5.17 1.12
N TYR A 211 20.97 5.51 0.52
CA TYR A 211 20.87 6.38 -0.65
C TYR A 211 20.34 7.77 -0.30
N GLU A 212 20.21 8.62 -1.30
CA GLU A 212 19.66 9.96 -1.16
C GLU A 212 18.15 9.95 -0.84
N ASN A 213 17.63 11.10 -0.41
CA ASN A 213 16.21 11.30 -0.06
C ASN A 213 15.68 10.18 0.87
N ASP A 214 16.31 10.04 2.03
CA ASP A 214 16.07 8.96 2.99
C ASP A 214 15.32 9.46 4.24
N LYS A 215 14.20 10.16 4.02
CA LYS A 215 13.33 10.59 5.13
C LYS A 215 12.54 9.39 5.68
N LYS A 216 12.01 9.51 6.89
CA LYS A 216 11.14 8.45 7.47
C LYS A 216 9.71 8.47 6.91
N LEU A 217 9.35 9.53 6.20
CA LEU A 217 8.06 9.73 5.57
C LEU A 217 8.32 10.23 4.15
N LEU A 218 7.57 9.70 3.20
CA LEU A 218 7.47 10.25 1.86
C LEU A 218 6.41 11.35 1.86
N GLY A 219 6.83 12.59 1.63
CA GLY A 219 5.93 13.73 1.45
C GLY A 219 5.57 13.90 -0.03
N TYR A 220 4.56 13.18 -0.51
CA TYR A 220 4.08 13.21 -1.90
C TYR A 220 2.63 12.76 -1.96
N ASP A 221 1.78 13.47 -2.72
CA ASP A 221 0.38 13.09 -2.95
C ASP A 221 0.31 11.91 -3.95
N LEU A 222 0.45 10.70 -3.43
CA LEU A 222 0.39 9.46 -4.22
C LEU A 222 -1.02 9.09 -4.64
N PHE A 223 -2.00 9.58 -3.89
CA PHE A 223 -3.40 9.21 -4.01
C PHE A 223 -4.21 10.49 -4.08
N PRO A 224 -4.26 11.19 -5.22
CA PRO A 224 -4.85 12.52 -5.31
C PRO A 224 -6.36 12.57 -5.04
N GLU A 225 -7.02 11.41 -5.03
CA GLU A 225 -8.43 11.23 -4.68
C GLU A 225 -8.63 10.81 -3.22
N ALA A 226 -7.56 10.52 -2.47
CA ALA A 226 -7.61 10.15 -1.06
C ALA A 226 -7.92 11.38 -0.20
N LYS A 227 -8.84 11.19 0.74
CA LYS A 227 -9.22 12.20 1.72
C LYS A 227 -8.73 11.77 3.10
N LYS A 228 -8.31 12.72 3.93
CA LYS A 228 -7.93 12.40 5.30
C LYS A 228 -9.08 11.71 6.03
N ASN A 229 -10.28 12.27 6.03
CA ASN A 229 -11.44 11.57 6.61
C ASN A 229 -12.71 11.80 5.79
N TYR A 230 -13.78 11.08 6.14
CA TYR A 230 -15.09 11.16 5.49
C TYR A 230 -15.71 12.56 5.44
N TYR A 231 -15.24 13.51 6.26
CA TYR A 231 -15.84 14.83 6.43
C TYR A 231 -14.91 15.98 6.05
N ASP A 232 -13.65 15.69 5.73
CA ASP A 232 -12.64 16.67 5.37
C ASP A 232 -12.12 16.37 3.97
N ASP A 233 -12.12 17.39 3.12
CA ASP A 233 -11.60 17.32 1.75
C ASP A 233 -10.07 17.53 1.72
N SER A 234 -9.40 17.66 2.88
CA SER A 234 -7.94 17.69 2.94
C SER A 234 -7.33 16.35 2.52
N LYS A 235 -6.17 16.42 1.88
CA LYS A 235 -5.49 15.29 1.28
C LYS A 235 -4.47 14.66 2.22
N VAL A 236 -4.22 13.38 2.02
CA VAL A 236 -3.09 12.67 2.63
C VAL A 236 -1.83 13.02 1.85
N GLU A 237 -0.86 13.67 2.50
CA GLU A 237 0.37 14.15 1.83
C GLU A 237 1.63 13.44 2.33
N GLU A 238 1.54 12.63 3.37
CA GLU A 238 2.68 11.92 3.96
C GLU A 238 2.40 10.43 4.12
N HIS A 239 3.35 9.61 3.70
CA HIS A 239 3.24 8.15 3.78
C HIS A 239 4.45 7.55 4.49
N ALA A 240 4.20 6.66 5.46
CA ALA A 240 5.25 5.90 6.15
C ALA A 240 5.56 4.57 5.45
N LYS A 241 4.54 3.96 4.84
CA LYS A 241 4.62 2.68 4.16
C LYS A 241 3.64 2.65 2.99
N ILE A 242 3.99 1.89 1.96
CA ILE A 242 3.14 1.62 0.80
C ILE A 242 3.32 0.15 0.43
N THR A 243 2.25 -0.48 -0.05
CA THR A 243 2.34 -1.82 -0.62
C THR A 243 2.10 -1.78 -2.12
N PHE A 244 2.94 -2.46 -2.89
CA PHE A 244 2.73 -2.77 -4.29
C PHE A 244 2.20 -4.19 -4.34
N ARG A 245 0.87 -4.31 -4.41
CA ARG A 245 0.16 -5.57 -4.30
C ARG A 245 -0.07 -6.20 -5.67
N VAL A 246 0.02 -7.52 -5.70
CA VAL A 246 -0.49 -8.37 -6.78
C VAL A 246 -1.84 -8.89 -6.31
N SER A 247 -2.90 -8.07 -6.48
CA SER A 247 -4.21 -8.22 -5.81
C SER A 247 -4.80 -9.63 -5.89
N ASP A 248 -5.32 -10.08 -7.04
CA ASP A 248 -5.94 -11.40 -7.25
C ASP A 248 -5.03 -12.37 -8.04
N TRP A 249 -3.73 -12.29 -7.75
CA TRP A 249 -2.66 -13.05 -8.40
C TRP A 249 -2.53 -12.76 -9.91
N GLU A 250 -2.81 -13.74 -10.76
CA GLU A 250 -2.64 -13.67 -12.21
C GLU A 250 -3.99 -13.48 -12.95
N ASN A 251 -5.05 -13.05 -12.24
CA ASN A 251 -6.39 -12.86 -12.83
C ASN A 251 -6.60 -11.42 -13.32
N SER A 252 -7.52 -10.68 -12.71
CA SER A 252 -7.97 -9.35 -13.19
C SER A 252 -7.13 -8.20 -12.61
N THR A 253 -6.51 -8.42 -11.46
CA THR A 253 -5.73 -7.52 -10.61
C THR A 253 -6.48 -6.32 -10.04
N ILE A 254 -7.81 -6.27 -10.20
CA ILE A 254 -8.63 -5.09 -9.87
C ILE A 254 -9.73 -5.35 -8.82
N ARG A 255 -9.94 -6.60 -8.38
CA ARG A 255 -11.08 -6.93 -7.50
C ARG A 255 -11.04 -6.17 -6.18
N GLU A 256 -9.86 -6.05 -5.58
CA GLU A 256 -9.69 -5.37 -4.30
C GLU A 256 -9.86 -3.85 -4.48
N SER A 257 -9.11 -3.21 -5.39
CA SER A 257 -9.27 -1.77 -5.68
C SER A 257 -10.68 -1.39 -6.12
N LEU A 258 -11.36 -2.21 -6.93
CA LEU A 258 -12.75 -1.97 -7.31
C LEU A 258 -13.67 -2.01 -6.10
N THR A 259 -13.52 -3.02 -5.24
CA THR A 259 -14.33 -3.16 -4.02
C THR A 259 -14.13 -2.00 -3.07
N GLU A 260 -12.88 -1.62 -2.83
CA GLU A 260 -12.53 -0.48 -1.99
C GLU A 260 -13.07 0.82 -2.59
N LYS A 261 -12.94 1.03 -3.91
CA LYS A 261 -13.45 2.24 -4.55
C LYS A 261 -14.98 2.36 -4.50
N ILE A 262 -15.71 1.27 -4.70
CA ILE A 262 -17.18 1.27 -4.55
C ILE A 262 -17.57 1.51 -3.08
N SER A 263 -16.76 1.00 -2.15
CA SER A 263 -17.02 1.09 -0.71
C SER A 263 -16.56 2.41 -0.07
N ASP A 264 -15.84 3.29 -0.77
CA ASP A 264 -15.28 4.53 -0.19
C ASP A 264 -16.35 5.48 0.39
N VAL A 265 -17.59 5.32 -0.05
CA VAL A 265 -18.74 6.12 0.41
C VAL A 265 -19.49 5.49 1.60
N LEU A 266 -19.09 4.30 2.03
CA LEU A 266 -19.61 3.61 3.22
C LEU A 266 -18.73 3.92 4.44
N ARG A 267 -19.12 3.48 5.64
CA ARG A 267 -18.36 3.79 6.86
C ARG A 267 -17.03 3.06 7.09
N PRO A 268 -16.81 1.81 6.65
CA PRO A 268 -15.54 1.11 6.86
C PRO A 268 -14.42 1.74 6.06
N ASP A 269 -13.28 2.00 6.71
CA ASP A 269 -12.11 2.56 6.04
C ASP A 269 -11.67 1.69 4.86
N THR A 270 -11.27 2.38 3.80
CA THR A 270 -10.69 1.82 2.57
C THR A 270 -9.27 2.35 2.40
N MET A 271 -8.45 1.66 1.62
CA MET A 271 -7.11 2.10 1.25
C MET A 271 -7.13 2.63 -0.17
N SER A 272 -6.57 3.80 -0.38
CA SER A 272 -6.47 4.34 -1.73
C SER A 272 -5.49 3.52 -2.57
N THR A 273 -5.80 3.37 -3.85
CA THR A 273 -5.01 2.55 -4.78
C THR A 273 -4.74 3.25 -6.11
N VAL A 274 -3.60 2.97 -6.73
CA VAL A 274 -3.20 3.43 -8.06
C VAL A 274 -2.50 2.29 -8.81
N SER A 275 -2.96 1.96 -10.02
CA SER A 275 -2.24 1.04 -10.89
C SER A 275 -0.91 1.67 -11.32
N THR A 276 0.20 0.96 -11.14
CA THR A 276 1.56 1.48 -11.37
C THR A 276 2.38 0.50 -12.19
N ALA A 277 3.05 0.99 -13.23
CA ALA A 277 4.02 0.22 -13.99
C ALA A 277 5.33 0.11 -13.20
N VAL A 278 5.66 -1.08 -12.70
CA VAL A 278 6.84 -1.27 -11.85
C VAL A 278 8.01 -1.82 -12.65
N PHE A 279 9.17 -1.23 -12.41
CA PHE A 279 10.47 -1.65 -12.91
C PHE A 279 11.37 -2.00 -11.74
N ILE A 280 12.22 -3.02 -11.93
CA ILE A 280 13.25 -3.39 -10.96
C ILE A 280 14.59 -3.39 -11.68
N ASN A 281 15.52 -2.56 -11.21
CA ASN A 281 16.79 -2.30 -11.87
C ASN A 281 16.61 -1.98 -13.38
N GLY A 282 15.60 -1.19 -13.71
CA GLY A 282 15.28 -0.79 -15.08
C GLY A 282 14.59 -1.87 -15.92
N GLU A 283 14.47 -3.12 -15.49
CA GLU A 283 13.68 -4.15 -16.19
C GLU A 283 12.19 -3.99 -15.87
N PHE A 284 11.27 -4.15 -16.83
CA PHE A 284 9.82 -4.10 -16.57
C PHE A 284 9.33 -5.35 -15.83
N TRP A 285 8.71 -5.16 -14.66
CA TRP A 285 8.20 -6.23 -13.78
C TRP A 285 6.66 -6.34 -13.78
N GLY A 286 5.99 -5.57 -14.63
CA GLY A 286 4.55 -5.59 -14.81
C GLY A 286 3.81 -4.55 -13.98
N VAL A 287 2.47 -4.58 -14.09
CA VAL A 287 1.58 -3.65 -13.39
C VAL A 287 1.30 -4.13 -11.97
N TYR A 288 1.51 -3.28 -10.98
CA TYR A 288 1.14 -3.52 -9.59
C TYR A 288 0.05 -2.55 -9.15
N GLU A 289 -0.71 -2.93 -8.14
CA GLU A 289 -1.57 -2.01 -7.42
C GLU A 289 -0.76 -1.36 -6.30
N MET A 290 -0.35 -0.10 -6.47
CA MET A 290 0.19 0.70 -5.38
C MET A 290 -0.97 1.03 -4.44
N ARG A 291 -0.82 0.77 -3.14
CA ARG A 291 -1.87 1.00 -2.16
C ARG A 291 -1.35 1.53 -0.83
N GLU A 292 -2.20 2.28 -0.16
CA GLU A 292 -2.00 2.65 1.22
C GLU A 292 -1.87 1.40 2.11
N GLN A 293 -1.08 1.53 3.18
CA GLN A 293 -0.96 0.49 4.18
C GLN A 293 -1.80 0.89 5.38
N PHE A 294 -2.86 0.14 5.67
CA PHE A 294 -3.59 0.32 6.92
C PHE A 294 -2.72 -0.08 8.10
N ASP A 295 -2.27 0.93 8.85
CA ASP A 295 -1.51 0.85 10.10
C ASP A 295 -1.83 2.08 10.97
N ASN A 296 -1.17 2.27 12.10
CA ASN A 296 -1.39 3.42 12.96
C ASN A 296 -1.00 4.76 12.32
N ASN A 297 -0.12 4.76 11.31
CA ASN A 297 0.20 5.95 10.53
C ASN A 297 -0.95 6.24 9.56
N PHE A 298 -1.62 5.23 9.00
CA PHE A 298 -2.86 5.44 8.26
C PHE A 298 -3.88 6.18 9.13
N VAL A 299 -4.18 5.67 10.33
CA VAL A 299 -5.15 6.32 11.22
C VAL A 299 -4.71 7.73 11.60
N ALA A 300 -3.43 7.94 11.92
CA ALA A 300 -2.92 9.27 12.29
C ALA A 300 -2.92 10.29 11.12
N THR A 301 -2.79 9.83 9.88
CA THR A 301 -2.82 10.69 8.69
C THR A 301 -4.23 10.98 8.20
N HIS A 302 -5.16 10.07 8.49
CA HIS A 302 -6.56 10.17 8.10
C HIS A 302 -7.42 10.91 9.15
N TYR A 303 -7.15 10.69 10.43
CA TYR A 303 -7.95 11.23 11.52
C TYR A 303 -7.21 12.34 12.25
N ASP A 304 -7.65 13.58 12.01
CA ASP A 304 -7.04 14.78 12.60
C ASP A 304 -6.88 14.68 14.11
N GLY A 305 -5.66 14.88 14.60
CA GLY A 305 -5.36 14.91 16.03
C GLY A 305 -5.48 13.55 16.73
N ILE A 306 -5.38 12.44 15.99
CA ILE A 306 -5.10 11.11 16.55
C ILE A 306 -3.60 10.84 16.40
N SER A 307 -2.92 10.55 17.51
CA SER A 307 -1.52 10.09 17.45
C SER A 307 -1.49 8.60 17.13
N LYS A 308 -0.50 8.16 16.35
CA LYS A 308 -0.30 6.73 16.07
C LYS A 308 -0.03 5.88 17.32
N SER A 309 0.47 6.49 18.40
CA SER A 309 0.67 5.83 19.71
C SER A 309 -0.64 5.50 20.41
N ASP A 310 -1.71 6.16 20.00
CA ASP A 310 -3.02 6.10 20.67
C ASP A 310 -3.98 5.19 19.88
N VAL A 311 -3.49 4.50 18.86
CA VAL A 311 -4.28 3.61 18.00
C VAL A 311 -3.95 2.17 18.35
N VAL A 312 -5.00 1.36 18.52
CA VAL A 312 -4.91 -0.07 18.77
C VAL A 312 -5.53 -0.80 17.59
N GLN A 313 -4.88 -1.87 17.12
CA GLN A 313 -5.36 -2.73 16.05
C GLN A 313 -5.35 -4.20 16.47
N LEU A 314 -6.44 -4.90 16.16
CA LEU A 314 -6.54 -6.35 16.26
C LEU A 314 -6.76 -6.93 14.85
N ASP A 315 -5.93 -7.89 14.48
CA ASP A 315 -6.01 -8.59 13.20
C ASP A 315 -6.39 -10.05 13.44
N PHE A 316 -7.32 -10.56 12.64
CA PHE A 316 -7.77 -11.95 12.67
C PHE A 316 -7.38 -12.60 11.34
N ASP A 317 -6.31 -13.39 11.39
CA ASP A 317 -5.67 -13.96 10.20
C ASP A 317 -5.41 -15.45 10.38
N TRP A 318 -5.42 -16.23 9.30
CA TRP A 318 -4.97 -17.62 9.28
C TRP A 318 -3.53 -17.80 9.73
N ASP A 319 -2.68 -16.82 9.45
CA ASP A 319 -1.27 -16.86 9.81
C ASP A 319 -1.02 -16.66 11.32
N THR A 320 -2.06 -16.24 12.05
CA THR A 320 -1.99 -16.05 13.49
C THR A 320 -2.44 -17.31 14.22
N ALA A 321 -1.57 -17.83 15.07
CA ALA A 321 -1.92 -18.88 16.03
C ALA A 321 -1.51 -18.46 17.44
N ASN A 322 -2.46 -17.92 18.20
CA ASN A 322 -2.30 -17.75 19.63
C ASN A 322 -2.48 -19.11 20.32
N SER A 323 -1.37 -19.85 20.43
CA SER A 323 -1.33 -21.21 20.98
C SER A 323 -1.81 -21.32 22.44
N GLY A 324 -2.05 -20.20 23.12
CA GLY A 324 -2.69 -20.16 24.43
C GLY A 324 -4.18 -20.52 24.42
N TYR A 325 -4.82 -20.53 23.25
CA TYR A 325 -6.25 -20.84 23.09
C TYR A 325 -6.47 -22.06 22.18
N PRO A 326 -7.57 -22.82 22.37
CA PRO A 326 -7.92 -23.91 21.46
C PRO A 326 -8.35 -23.36 20.09
N SER A 327 -8.23 -24.16 19.03
CA SER A 327 -8.39 -23.72 17.63
C SER A 327 -9.78 -23.17 17.27
N ASP A 328 -10.78 -23.46 18.09
CA ASP A 328 -12.17 -23.02 17.95
C ASP A 328 -12.50 -21.80 18.82
N HIS A 329 -11.55 -21.28 19.60
CA HIS A 329 -11.72 -20.08 20.41
C HIS A 329 -11.61 -18.80 19.56
N PRO A 330 -12.40 -17.74 19.83
CA PRO A 330 -12.32 -16.47 19.11
C PRO A 330 -10.90 -15.88 19.09
N LEU A 331 -10.17 -15.92 20.21
CA LEU A 331 -8.80 -15.42 20.34
C LEU A 331 -7.71 -16.28 19.68
N TYR A 332 -8.04 -17.47 19.15
CA TYR A 332 -7.02 -18.35 18.56
C TYR A 332 -6.30 -17.70 17.38
N ARG A 333 -7.03 -16.93 16.57
CA ARG A 333 -6.50 -16.27 15.36
C ARG A 333 -6.30 -14.77 15.52
N VAL A 334 -6.37 -14.26 16.74
CA VAL A 334 -6.26 -12.82 17.00
C VAL A 334 -4.83 -12.46 17.32
N SER A 335 -4.33 -11.46 16.62
CA SER A 335 -3.07 -10.81 16.93
C SER A 335 -3.31 -9.36 17.32
N TYR A 336 -2.60 -8.93 18.35
CA TYR A 336 -2.38 -7.52 18.63
C TYR A 336 -1.35 -7.00 17.63
N SER A 337 -1.83 -6.41 16.54
CA SER A 337 -0.99 -6.02 15.41
C SER A 337 -0.25 -4.71 15.71
N GLU A 338 -0.95 -3.72 16.28
CA GLU A 338 -0.38 -2.45 16.71
C GLU A 338 -1.10 -1.89 17.95
N GLY A 339 -0.36 -1.16 18.78
CA GLY A 339 -0.89 -0.42 19.93
C GLY A 339 0.17 -0.20 21.01
N PRO A 340 -0.20 0.35 22.19
CA PRO A 340 0.71 0.48 23.32
C PRO A 340 1.39 -0.83 23.73
N ASP A 341 2.70 -0.78 23.97
CA ASP A 341 3.50 -1.95 24.35
C ASP A 341 3.01 -2.55 25.68
N GLY A 342 2.78 -3.86 25.74
CA GLY A 342 2.43 -4.57 26.97
C GLY A 342 0.95 -4.45 27.41
N GLU A 343 0.07 -3.93 26.54
CA GLU A 343 -1.38 -3.84 26.80
C GLU A 343 -2.20 -4.89 26.03
N GLU A 344 -1.58 -5.91 25.43
CA GLU A 344 -2.25 -6.88 24.55
C GLU A 344 -3.41 -7.60 25.25
N GLU A 345 -3.19 -8.04 26.50
CA GLU A 345 -4.19 -8.76 27.30
C GLU A 345 -5.44 -7.91 27.58
N LYS A 346 -5.27 -6.60 27.78
CA LYS A 346 -6.40 -5.66 27.97
C LYS A 346 -7.31 -5.68 26.75
N TYR A 347 -6.75 -5.55 25.55
CA TYR A 347 -7.53 -5.47 24.32
C TYR A 347 -8.10 -6.82 23.87
N TYR A 348 -7.42 -7.92 24.17
CA TYR A 348 -8.01 -9.26 24.03
C TYR A 348 -9.22 -9.45 24.97
N ASN A 349 -9.13 -8.96 26.21
CA ASN A 349 -10.25 -9.01 27.15
C ASN A 349 -11.41 -8.10 26.71
N GLU A 350 -11.15 -6.91 26.19
CA GLU A 350 -12.18 -6.04 25.59
C GLU A 350 -12.89 -6.72 24.41
N PHE A 351 -12.14 -7.37 23.51
CA PHE A 351 -12.75 -8.14 22.42
C PHE A 351 -13.60 -9.31 22.94
N MET A 352 -13.15 -10.00 24.00
CA MET A 352 -13.94 -11.08 24.59
C MET A 352 -15.19 -10.56 25.31
N GLU A 353 -15.15 -9.38 25.94
CA GLU A 353 -16.36 -8.72 26.47
C GLU A 353 -17.35 -8.45 25.34
N LEU A 354 -16.88 -7.90 24.22
CA LEU A 354 -17.69 -7.66 23.03
C LEU A 354 -18.32 -8.97 22.50
N TYR A 355 -17.49 -10.00 22.30
CA TYR A 355 -17.95 -11.31 21.82
C TYR A 355 -19.02 -11.90 22.74
N ASN A 356 -18.75 -11.93 24.05
CA ASN A 356 -19.68 -12.49 25.04
C ASN A 356 -20.99 -11.69 25.14
N LEU A 357 -20.94 -10.36 25.02
CA LEU A 357 -22.12 -9.51 24.99
C LEU A 357 -23.03 -9.83 23.79
N ILE A 358 -22.42 -10.07 22.62
CA ILE A 358 -23.14 -10.41 21.39
C ILE A 358 -23.70 -11.84 21.46
N THR A 359 -22.88 -12.82 21.84
CA THR A 359 -23.26 -14.25 21.78
C THR A 359 -23.91 -14.79 23.04
N GLY A 360 -23.93 -14.02 24.14
CA GLY A 360 -24.42 -14.44 25.45
C GLY A 360 -25.93 -14.57 25.57
N GLY A 361 -26.68 -14.37 24.48
CA GLY A 361 -28.13 -14.53 24.43
C GLY A 361 -28.95 -13.35 24.94
N THR A 362 -28.32 -12.27 25.43
CA THR A 362 -29.00 -11.08 25.98
C THR A 362 -29.04 -9.88 25.03
N ILE A 363 -28.42 -9.97 23.85
CA ILE A 363 -28.28 -8.85 22.92
C ILE A 363 -29.62 -8.26 22.41
N HIS A 364 -30.71 -9.02 22.53
CA HIS A 364 -32.07 -8.55 22.23
C HIS A 364 -32.60 -7.52 23.24
N THR A 365 -31.94 -7.36 24.39
CA THR A 365 -32.33 -6.38 25.42
C THR A 365 -31.75 -5.00 25.11
N ALA A 366 -32.47 -3.95 25.50
CA ALA A 366 -32.02 -2.56 25.35
C ALA A 366 -30.71 -2.29 26.13
N GLU A 367 -30.54 -2.90 27.31
CA GLU A 367 -29.34 -2.74 28.12
C GLU A 367 -28.09 -3.30 27.42
N SER A 368 -28.14 -4.56 26.98
CA SER A 368 -27.01 -5.17 26.26
C SER A 368 -26.71 -4.45 24.94
N TYR A 369 -27.74 -4.03 24.20
CA TYR A 369 -27.54 -3.33 22.93
C TYR A 369 -26.99 -1.91 23.12
N ASN A 370 -27.43 -1.19 24.17
CA ASN A 370 -26.84 0.10 24.52
C ASN A 370 -25.38 -0.06 24.96
N ARG A 371 -25.03 -1.11 25.70
CA ARG A 371 -23.62 -1.42 26.01
C ARG A 371 -22.82 -1.70 24.74
N LEU A 372 -23.37 -2.45 23.79
CA LEU A 372 -22.70 -2.72 22.52
C LEU A 372 -22.41 -1.42 21.75
N LYS A 373 -23.36 -0.47 21.71
CA LYS A 373 -23.18 0.85 21.08
C LYS A 373 -22.04 1.69 21.69
N GLN A 374 -21.66 1.43 22.93
CA GLN A 374 -20.53 2.07 23.59
C GLN A 374 -19.19 1.42 23.25
N MET A 375 -19.21 0.16 22.82
CA MET A 375 -17.99 -0.61 22.51
C MET A 375 -17.65 -0.57 21.02
N VAL A 376 -18.65 -0.51 20.14
CA VAL A 376 -18.50 -0.60 18.69
C VAL A 376 -19.32 0.49 18.00
N ASP A 377 -18.77 1.06 16.94
CA ASP A 377 -19.55 1.88 16.02
C ASP A 377 -20.50 0.99 15.19
N ILE A 378 -21.77 0.94 15.59
CA ILE A 378 -22.78 0.05 14.98
C ILE A 378 -23.00 0.34 13.50
N ASP A 379 -22.98 1.61 13.08
CA ASP A 379 -23.15 1.95 11.67
C ASP A 379 -21.98 1.43 10.82
N ASN A 380 -20.75 1.54 11.34
CA ASN A 380 -19.56 0.96 10.71
C ASN A 380 -19.65 -0.58 10.65
N LEU A 381 -20.03 -1.23 11.75
CA LEU A 381 -20.18 -2.69 11.79
C LEU A 381 -21.24 -3.19 10.79
N ILE A 382 -22.38 -2.50 10.69
CA ILE A 382 -23.44 -2.86 9.74
C ILE A 382 -22.93 -2.74 8.30
N ASP A 383 -22.30 -1.61 7.95
CA ASP A 383 -21.75 -1.40 6.61
C ASP A 383 -20.66 -2.42 6.27
N TYR A 384 -19.80 -2.75 7.22
CA TYR A 384 -18.79 -3.79 7.08
C TYR A 384 -19.44 -5.14 6.72
N ILE A 385 -20.46 -5.57 7.48
CA ILE A 385 -21.18 -6.82 7.18
C ILE A 385 -21.85 -6.74 5.81
N ILE A 386 -22.44 -5.60 5.45
CA ILE A 386 -23.08 -5.40 4.13
C ILE A 386 -22.07 -5.58 2.99
N ILE A 387 -20.88 -4.97 3.08
CA ILE A 387 -19.83 -5.06 2.06
C ILE A 387 -19.41 -6.52 1.85
N TYR A 388 -19.07 -7.24 2.93
CA TYR A 388 -18.67 -8.65 2.82
C TYR A 388 -19.78 -9.56 2.28
N ASN A 389 -21.05 -9.23 2.58
CA ASN A 389 -22.20 -9.95 2.00
C ASN A 389 -22.41 -9.62 0.52
N PHE A 390 -22.27 -8.35 0.12
CA PHE A 390 -22.56 -7.93 -1.25
C PHE A 390 -21.48 -8.42 -2.24
N PHE A 391 -20.21 -8.34 -1.86
CA PHE A 391 -19.09 -8.67 -2.75
C PHE A 391 -18.64 -10.13 -2.70
N ASP A 392 -19.30 -10.98 -1.90
CA ASP A 392 -19.04 -12.43 -1.82
C ASP A 392 -17.57 -12.78 -1.50
N ASN A 393 -17.01 -12.13 -0.47
CA ASN A 393 -15.67 -12.50 0.02
C ASN A 393 -15.76 -13.73 0.93
N ILE A 394 -15.59 -14.90 0.32
CA ILE A 394 -15.78 -16.22 0.96
C ILE A 394 -14.68 -16.62 1.96
N ASP A 395 -13.68 -15.75 2.19
CA ASP A 395 -12.62 -15.97 3.19
C ASP A 395 -12.98 -15.47 4.58
N TRP A 396 -13.95 -14.57 4.63
CA TRP A 396 -14.59 -14.08 5.82
C TRP A 396 -15.68 -15.05 6.29
N PRO A 397 -16.06 -15.10 7.58
CA PRO A 397 -15.55 -14.34 8.72
C PRO A 397 -14.49 -15.08 9.55
N GLY A 398 -13.89 -16.14 9.02
CA GLY A 398 -12.81 -16.88 9.69
C GLY A 398 -11.40 -16.34 9.45
N ASN A 399 -11.31 -15.35 8.56
CA ASN A 399 -10.13 -14.63 8.11
C ASN A 399 -10.51 -13.19 7.74
N ASN A 400 -9.51 -12.37 7.43
CA ASN A 400 -9.65 -11.03 6.86
C ASN A 400 -10.52 -10.11 7.73
N ILE A 401 -10.39 -10.20 9.06
CA ILE A 401 -10.99 -9.23 9.98
C ILE A 401 -9.87 -8.36 10.54
N LYS A 402 -10.01 -7.06 10.37
CA LYS A 402 -9.18 -6.07 11.05
C LYS A 402 -10.08 -5.04 11.69
N MET A 403 -9.76 -4.71 12.94
CA MET A 403 -10.49 -3.70 13.70
C MET A 403 -9.52 -2.77 14.43
N TRP A 404 -9.93 -1.51 14.60
CA TRP A 404 -9.15 -0.50 15.27
C TRP A 404 -10.00 0.34 16.23
N LYS A 405 -9.33 0.92 17.24
CA LYS A 405 -9.89 1.97 18.11
C LYS A 405 -8.79 2.91 18.57
N THR A 406 -9.17 4.03 19.17
CA THR A 406 -8.25 4.83 19.98
C THR A 406 -8.19 4.31 21.42
N THR A 407 -7.12 4.64 22.14
CA THR A 407 -6.94 4.35 23.57
C THR A 407 -7.88 5.16 24.49
N ASN A 408 -8.60 6.15 23.95
CA ASN A 408 -9.60 6.93 24.67
C ASN A 408 -10.71 6.05 25.28
N GLU A 409 -11.22 6.49 26.42
CA GLU A 409 -12.47 5.99 26.98
C GLU A 409 -13.66 6.38 26.10
N TYR A 410 -14.77 5.65 26.24
CA TYR A 410 -15.98 5.94 25.48
C TYR A 410 -16.52 7.34 25.79
N ASP A 411 -16.69 8.14 24.74
CA ASP A 411 -17.33 9.45 24.78
C ASP A 411 -18.22 9.64 23.54
N GLU A 412 -19.53 9.63 23.74
CA GLU A 412 -20.52 9.81 22.66
C GLU A 412 -20.41 11.18 21.98
N SER A 413 -19.87 12.18 22.67
CA SER A 413 -19.72 13.54 22.16
C SER A 413 -18.41 13.76 21.40
N ALA A 414 -17.49 12.80 21.46
CA ALA A 414 -16.21 12.90 20.77
C ALA A 414 -16.39 12.84 19.24
N PRO A 415 -15.53 13.54 18.47
CA PRO A 415 -15.50 13.39 17.02
C PRO A 415 -15.33 11.94 16.59
N TYR A 416 -15.84 11.61 15.40
CA TYR A 416 -15.70 10.28 14.81
C TYR A 416 -14.23 9.82 14.81
N GLY A 417 -13.99 8.57 15.21
CA GLY A 417 -12.65 8.00 15.38
C GLY A 417 -12.01 8.24 16.76
N LYS A 418 -12.51 9.18 17.57
CA LYS A 418 -11.93 9.55 18.89
C LYS A 418 -12.76 9.12 20.10
N ASP A 419 -13.88 8.46 19.86
CA ASP A 419 -14.90 8.10 20.83
C ASP A 419 -14.64 6.77 21.57
N GLY A 420 -13.43 6.21 21.47
CA GLY A 420 -13.07 4.97 22.15
C GLY A 420 -13.74 3.69 21.63
N ARG A 421 -14.55 3.79 20.56
CA ARG A 421 -15.25 2.64 19.96
C ARG A 421 -14.38 1.89 18.95
N TRP A 422 -14.56 0.57 18.91
CA TRP A 422 -14.04 -0.28 17.86
C TRP A 422 -14.73 -0.03 16.52
N ARG A 423 -13.93 -0.05 15.46
CA ARG A 423 -14.34 0.06 14.06
C ARG A 423 -13.70 -1.06 13.26
N PHE A 424 -14.45 -1.63 12.35
CA PHE A 424 -13.99 -2.63 11.39
C PHE A 424 -13.58 -1.94 10.10
N ILE A 425 -12.58 -2.50 9.43
CA ILE A 425 -12.15 -2.06 8.10
C ILE A 425 -12.31 -3.20 7.11
N ILE A 426 -12.40 -2.84 5.84
CA ILE A 426 -12.43 -3.83 4.76
C ILE A 426 -11.00 -4.02 4.23
N HIS A 427 -10.61 -5.26 3.98
CA HIS A 427 -9.35 -5.58 3.31
C HIS A 427 -9.39 -6.98 2.72
N ASP A 428 -8.49 -7.24 1.76
CA ASP A 428 -8.23 -8.55 1.18
C ASP A 428 -9.47 -9.16 0.47
N PHE A 429 -9.90 -8.47 -0.59
CA PHE A 429 -11.02 -8.84 -1.47
C PHE A 429 -10.56 -9.49 -2.78
N ASP A 430 -9.40 -10.13 -2.78
CA ASP A 430 -8.82 -10.80 -3.95
C ASP A 430 -9.69 -11.97 -4.47
N ILE A 431 -10.38 -12.67 -3.57
CA ILE A 431 -11.33 -13.75 -3.89
C ILE A 431 -12.80 -13.31 -3.92
N ALA A 432 -13.08 -12.02 -3.83
CA ALA A 432 -14.43 -11.47 -4.02
C ALA A 432 -14.96 -11.75 -5.43
N TYR A 433 -16.27 -11.65 -5.61
CA TYR A 433 -16.97 -11.89 -6.89
C TYR A 433 -16.76 -13.30 -7.47
N SER A 434 -16.30 -14.25 -6.67
CA SER A 434 -15.90 -15.57 -7.15
C SER A 434 -17.10 -16.45 -7.53
N ASN A 435 -18.27 -16.26 -6.91
CA ASN A 435 -19.48 -17.01 -7.21
C ASN A 435 -20.73 -16.12 -7.30
N ILE A 436 -21.06 -15.69 -8.51
CA ILE A 436 -22.24 -14.84 -8.79
C ILE A 436 -23.61 -15.50 -8.49
N TYR A 437 -23.64 -16.80 -8.19
CA TYR A 437 -24.87 -17.53 -7.84
C TYR A 437 -24.98 -17.81 -6.34
N GLN A 438 -23.98 -17.43 -5.55
CA GLN A 438 -23.98 -17.64 -4.12
C GLN A 438 -24.97 -16.68 -3.46
N ASN A 439 -25.86 -17.24 -2.63
CA ASN A 439 -26.51 -16.42 -1.62
C ASN A 439 -25.56 -16.27 -0.45
N THR A 440 -24.76 -15.21 -0.47
CA THR A 440 -23.72 -14.94 0.54
C THR A 440 -24.34 -14.75 1.93
N PHE A 441 -25.57 -14.21 2.01
CA PHE A 441 -26.30 -14.12 3.28
C PHE A 441 -26.63 -15.51 3.85
N ASP A 442 -27.13 -16.44 3.04
CA ASP A 442 -27.37 -17.83 3.48
C ASP A 442 -26.04 -18.54 3.81
N TYR A 443 -25.00 -18.29 3.01
CA TYR A 443 -23.68 -18.84 3.23
C TYR A 443 -23.11 -18.41 4.59
N PHE A 444 -23.27 -17.16 5.01
CA PHE A 444 -22.74 -16.68 6.30
C PHE A 444 -23.71 -16.77 7.48
N SER A 445 -24.99 -17.09 7.25
CA SER A 445 -26.00 -17.26 8.31
C SER A 445 -26.28 -18.73 8.65
N THR A 446 -25.77 -19.68 7.86
CA THR A 446 -25.94 -21.12 8.12
C THR A 446 -24.88 -21.68 9.06
N SER A 447 -25.27 -22.67 9.85
CA SER A 447 -24.38 -23.38 10.78
C SER A 447 -23.23 -24.07 10.03
N PRO A 448 -21.96 -23.69 10.26
CA PRO A 448 -20.82 -24.32 9.61
C PRO A 448 -20.52 -25.71 10.20
N SER A 449 -19.73 -26.52 9.49
CA SER A 449 -19.16 -27.73 10.08
C SER A 449 -18.15 -27.36 11.17
N ASN A 450 -17.90 -28.26 12.12
CA ASN A 450 -16.97 -28.00 13.22
C ASN A 450 -15.50 -27.83 12.77
N THR A 451 -15.18 -28.17 11.52
CA THR A 451 -13.84 -28.06 10.94
C THR A 451 -13.75 -26.96 9.88
N ASP A 452 -14.78 -26.13 9.71
CA ASP A 452 -14.78 -25.04 8.74
C ASP A 452 -13.88 -23.90 9.21
N ALA A 453 -12.67 -23.83 8.63
CA ALA A 453 -11.69 -22.81 8.95
C ALA A 453 -12.03 -21.42 8.36
N ARG A 454 -12.88 -21.34 7.33
CA ARG A 454 -13.29 -20.07 6.71
C ARG A 454 -14.51 -19.47 7.38
N ARG A 455 -15.38 -20.31 7.94
CA ARG A 455 -16.55 -19.92 8.71
C ARG A 455 -16.54 -20.61 10.06
N PRO A 456 -15.58 -20.32 10.94
CA PRO A 456 -15.53 -20.96 12.24
C PRO A 456 -16.80 -20.60 13.03
N ARG A 457 -17.26 -21.55 13.87
CA ARG A 457 -18.53 -21.44 14.59
C ARG A 457 -18.63 -20.16 15.42
N TRP A 458 -17.55 -19.75 16.08
CA TRP A 458 -17.52 -18.53 16.88
C TRP A 458 -17.84 -17.28 16.05
N ALA A 459 -17.27 -17.17 14.84
CA ALA A 459 -17.44 -16.00 13.98
C ALA A 459 -18.87 -15.93 13.44
N ILE A 460 -19.40 -17.07 12.99
CA ILE A 460 -20.80 -17.18 12.54
C ILE A 460 -21.76 -16.87 13.70
N ASN A 461 -21.49 -17.35 14.91
CA ASN A 461 -22.31 -17.04 16.08
C ASN A 461 -22.28 -15.54 16.41
N MET A 462 -21.12 -14.88 16.31
CA MET A 462 -21.01 -13.45 16.54
C MET A 462 -21.88 -12.66 15.55
N ILE A 463 -21.81 -12.97 14.25
CA ILE A 463 -22.61 -12.29 13.22
C ILE A 463 -24.10 -12.58 13.38
N THR A 464 -24.49 -13.85 13.46
CA THR A 464 -25.90 -14.25 13.52
C THR A 464 -26.59 -13.80 14.80
N SER A 465 -25.87 -13.70 15.92
CA SER A 465 -26.45 -13.25 17.19
C SER A 465 -26.84 -11.76 17.17
N LEU A 466 -26.15 -10.91 16.40
CA LEU A 466 -26.53 -9.50 16.23
C LEU A 466 -27.96 -9.36 15.69
N PHE A 467 -28.35 -10.25 14.78
CA PHE A 467 -29.69 -10.30 14.21
C PHE A 467 -30.77 -10.75 15.21
N ASN A 468 -30.45 -11.11 16.46
CA ASN A 468 -31.46 -11.30 17.50
C ASN A 468 -31.98 -9.98 18.06
N ASN A 469 -31.27 -8.86 17.86
CA ASN A 469 -31.73 -7.53 18.25
C ASN A 469 -32.57 -6.87 17.14
N GLU A 470 -33.75 -6.34 17.49
CA GLU A 470 -34.67 -5.73 16.51
C GLU A 470 -34.16 -4.40 15.94
N GLU A 471 -33.53 -3.55 16.77
CA GLU A 471 -32.94 -2.28 16.35
C GLU A 471 -31.84 -2.54 15.30
N PHE A 472 -30.94 -3.49 15.57
CA PHE A 472 -29.90 -3.90 14.62
C PHE A 472 -30.48 -4.43 13.31
N ARG A 473 -31.45 -5.34 13.35
CA ARG A 473 -32.08 -5.90 12.13
C ARG A 473 -32.69 -4.81 11.25
N ASN A 474 -33.42 -3.90 11.86
CA ASN A 474 -34.10 -2.82 11.14
C ASN A 474 -33.10 -1.85 10.51
N GLN A 475 -32.04 -1.49 11.25
CA GLN A 475 -30.97 -0.63 10.74
C GLN A 475 -30.18 -1.31 9.61
N PHE A 476 -29.84 -2.59 9.76
CA PHE A 476 -29.19 -3.38 8.71
C PHE A 476 -30.03 -3.42 7.43
N ALA A 477 -31.31 -3.77 7.54
CA ALA A 477 -32.21 -3.85 6.39
C ALA A 477 -32.36 -2.48 5.69
N ALA A 478 -32.51 -1.40 6.46
CA ALA A 478 -32.64 -0.05 5.91
C ALA A 478 -31.37 0.41 5.18
N ARG A 479 -30.19 0.20 5.78
CA ARG A 479 -28.90 0.56 5.17
C ARG A 479 -28.62 -0.27 3.92
N TYR A 480 -28.80 -1.59 4.00
CA TYR A 480 -28.56 -2.47 2.85
C TYR A 480 -29.51 -2.15 1.70
N PHE A 481 -30.81 -1.96 1.97
CA PHE A 481 -31.77 -1.53 0.95
C PHE A 481 -31.36 -0.18 0.32
N THR A 482 -30.87 0.76 1.12
CA THR A 482 -30.38 2.04 0.61
C THR A 482 -29.23 1.83 -0.36
N TYR A 483 -28.19 1.08 0.02
CA TYR A 483 -27.02 0.85 -0.84
C TYR A 483 -27.36 0.08 -2.11
N LEU A 484 -28.24 -0.92 -2.06
CA LEU A 484 -28.73 -1.62 -3.26
C LEU A 484 -29.42 -0.68 -4.25
N ASN A 485 -30.00 0.43 -3.78
CA ASN A 485 -30.67 1.43 -4.60
C ASN A 485 -29.80 2.67 -4.89
N THR A 486 -28.55 2.72 -4.41
CA THR A 486 -27.64 3.85 -4.62
C THR A 486 -26.26 3.38 -5.05
N THR A 487 -25.42 2.96 -4.11
CA THR A 487 -24.00 2.63 -4.33
C THR A 487 -23.80 1.35 -5.14
N PHE A 488 -24.60 0.33 -4.87
CA PHE A 488 -24.44 -1.03 -5.40
C PHE A 488 -25.26 -1.30 -6.67
N GLN A 489 -25.62 -0.26 -7.40
CA GLN A 489 -26.31 -0.39 -8.69
C GLN A 489 -25.32 -0.78 -9.79
N SER A 490 -25.78 -1.55 -10.78
CA SER A 490 -24.94 -2.02 -11.89
C SER A 490 -24.33 -0.92 -12.76
N GLN A 491 -24.81 0.32 -12.67
CA GLN A 491 -24.19 1.47 -13.34
C GLN A 491 -22.96 2.01 -12.58
N ARG A 492 -22.74 1.56 -11.34
CA ARG A 492 -21.66 1.98 -10.43
C ARG A 492 -20.75 0.84 -9.99
N THR A 493 -21.14 -0.42 -10.23
CA THR A 493 -20.43 -1.64 -9.84
C THR A 493 -19.98 -2.47 -11.03
#